data_AF-A0A351Y3U7-F1
#
_entry.id   AF-A0A351Y3U7-F1
#
_cell.length_a   1.000
_cell.length_b   1.000
_cell.length_c   1.000
_cell.angle_alpha   90.00
_cell.angle_beta   90.00
_cell.angle_gamma   90.00
#
_symmetry.space_group_name_H-M   'P 1'
#
loop_
_entity.id
_entity.type
_entity.pdbx_description
1 polymer ?
#
loop_
_entity_poly.entity_id
_entity_poly.type
_entity_poly.pdbx_seq_one_letter_code
_entity_poly.pdbx_strand_id
1 'polypeptide(L)'
;MLPSVISAMNQGYKHFFVPEENVYELEYVPGIFIYPVNTFNQIVGYFLEKKEFHCISQAKDIEKLYQESDVHEVDFAHIKGHLIAKRALAIAAAGLHNLIMVGAPGSGKTLLSKALPSILPPLGFEEILEVSQVYSIVGKLSKDVPLITKRPFRQVHHTASKIAIVGGGSRLTPGEVSLAHK
;
A
#
# COMPACT_ATOMS: atom_id res chain seq x y z
N MET A 1 -0.39 8.12 -8.98
CA MET A 1 -0.03 9.56 -8.99
C MET A 1 0.66 9.98 -7.69
N LEU A 2 0.35 9.31 -6.58
CA LEU A 2 0.92 9.46 -5.25
C LEU A 2 2.46 9.60 -5.21
N PRO A 3 3.28 8.78 -5.90
CA PRO A 3 4.74 8.94 -5.85
C PRO A 3 5.23 10.29 -6.39
N SER A 4 4.59 10.79 -7.45
CA SER A 4 4.95 12.07 -8.05
C SER A 4 4.64 13.24 -7.12
N VAL A 5 3.50 13.18 -6.42
CA VAL A 5 3.10 14.21 -5.45
C VAL A 5 4.02 14.20 -4.24
N ILE A 6 4.31 13.03 -3.67
CA ILE A 6 5.25 12.90 -2.54
C ILE A 6 6.64 13.41 -2.91
N SER A 7 7.14 13.06 -4.09
CA SER A 7 8.43 13.56 -4.59
C SER A 7 8.45 15.10 -4.71
N ALA A 8 7.38 15.70 -5.22
CA ALA A 8 7.24 17.15 -5.31
C ALA A 8 7.10 17.83 -3.94
N MET A 9 6.41 17.21 -2.99
CA MET A 9 6.35 17.70 -1.60
C MET A 9 7.74 17.77 -0.97
N ASN A 10 8.58 16.76 -1.19
CA ASN A 10 9.97 16.75 -0.71
C ASN A 10 10.81 17.87 -1.32
N GLN A 11 10.40 18.43 -2.46
CA GLN A 11 11.01 19.61 -3.09
C GLN A 11 10.37 20.93 -2.64
N GLY A 12 9.38 20.89 -1.73
CA GLY A 12 8.72 22.07 -1.18
C GLY A 12 7.45 22.51 -1.90
N TYR A 13 6.98 21.78 -2.91
CA TYR A 13 5.72 22.10 -3.59
C TYR A 13 4.52 21.69 -2.74
N LYS A 14 3.49 22.54 -2.70
CA LYS A 14 2.28 22.32 -1.87
C LYS A 14 0.97 22.29 -2.65
N HIS A 15 0.92 22.81 -3.87
CA HIS A 15 -0.31 22.96 -4.65
C HIS A 15 -0.28 22.03 -5.87
N PHE A 16 -1.31 21.20 -6.03
CA PHE A 16 -1.35 20.17 -7.05
C PHE A 16 -2.68 20.17 -7.78
N PHE A 17 -2.65 20.33 -9.11
CA PHE A 17 -3.79 20.03 -9.97
C PHE A 17 -3.80 18.53 -10.25
N VAL A 18 -4.92 17.88 -9.92
CA VAL A 18 -5.02 16.43 -9.91
C VAL A 18 -6.29 16.01 -10.63
N PRO A 19 -6.22 15.10 -11.62
CA PRO A 19 -7.38 14.38 -12.12
C PRO A 19 -8.34 13.98 -11.00
N GLU A 20 -9.63 14.35 -11.12
CA GLU A 20 -10.67 14.06 -10.13
C GLU A 20 -10.68 12.57 -9.73
N GLU A 21 -10.45 11.71 -10.71
CA GLU A 21 -10.40 10.26 -10.53
C GLU A 21 -9.24 9.78 -9.64
N ASN A 22 -8.18 10.56 -9.42
CA ASN A 22 -7.03 10.17 -8.59
C ASN A 22 -6.97 10.90 -7.24
N VAL A 23 -7.94 11.76 -6.94
CA VAL A 23 -7.95 12.52 -5.68
C VAL A 23 -7.92 11.59 -4.47
N TYR A 24 -8.61 10.44 -4.54
CA TYR A 24 -8.77 9.51 -3.42
C TYR A 24 -7.45 9.04 -2.77
N GLU A 25 -6.36 8.88 -3.54
CA GLU A 25 -5.07 8.42 -3.00
C GLU A 25 -4.27 9.55 -2.34
N LEU A 26 -4.67 10.81 -2.56
CA LEU A 26 -4.01 12.00 -2.02
C LEU A 26 -4.75 12.63 -0.85
N GLU A 27 -6.03 12.33 -0.65
CA GLU A 27 -6.86 12.90 0.42
C GLU A 27 -6.34 12.60 1.83
N TYR A 28 -5.46 11.63 2.01
CA TYR A 28 -4.86 11.26 3.29
C TYR A 28 -3.45 11.84 3.49
N VAL A 29 -2.94 12.59 2.51
CA VAL A 29 -1.60 13.19 2.56
C VAL A 29 -1.69 14.57 3.21
N PRO A 30 -1.06 14.80 4.36
CA PRO A 30 -1.12 16.08 5.05
C PRO A 30 -0.25 17.14 4.37
N GLY A 31 -0.64 18.42 4.52
CA GLY A 31 0.20 19.55 4.14
C GLY A 31 0.21 19.91 2.66
N ILE A 32 -0.73 19.36 1.88
CA ILE A 32 -0.92 19.69 0.46
C ILE A 32 -2.30 20.28 0.17
N PHE A 33 -2.38 21.02 -0.93
CA PHE A 33 -3.57 21.62 -1.50
C PHE A 33 -3.85 20.94 -2.83
N ILE A 34 -4.96 20.21 -2.89
CA ILE A 34 -5.38 19.46 -4.07
C ILE A 34 -6.46 20.24 -4.78
N TYR A 35 -6.29 20.44 -6.08
CA TYR A 35 -7.24 21.09 -6.98
C TYR A 35 -7.74 20.04 -7.99
N PRO A 36 -8.89 19.40 -7.72
CA PRO A 36 -9.45 18.39 -8.61
C PRO A 36 -9.81 18.98 -9.98
N VAL A 37 -9.44 18.27 -11.05
CA VAL A 37 -9.71 18.67 -12.44
C VAL A 37 -10.28 17.49 -13.22
N ASN A 38 -11.31 17.74 -14.02
CA ASN A 38 -11.86 16.80 -14.99
C ASN A 38 -11.34 17.05 -16.42
N THR A 39 -10.91 18.29 -16.71
CA THR A 39 -10.41 18.68 -18.04
C THR A 39 -9.26 19.68 -17.92
N PHE A 40 -8.45 19.79 -18.97
CA PHE A 40 -7.38 20.81 -19.01
C PHE A 40 -7.93 22.24 -19.08
N ASN A 41 -9.07 22.46 -19.74
CA ASN A 41 -9.71 23.78 -19.86
C ASN A 41 -10.05 24.41 -18.50
N GLN A 42 -10.32 23.57 -17.51
CA GLN A 42 -10.52 23.97 -16.13
C GLN A 42 -9.29 24.71 -15.58
N ILE A 43 -8.08 24.19 -15.82
CA ILE A 43 -6.82 24.83 -15.42
C ILE A 43 -6.63 26.16 -16.16
N VAL A 44 -6.91 26.19 -17.47
CA VAL A 44 -6.82 27.42 -18.28
C VAL A 44 -7.76 28.51 -17.74
N GLY A 45 -9.01 28.14 -17.42
CA GLY A 45 -10.00 29.05 -16.84
C GLY A 45 -9.59 29.61 -15.47
N TYR A 46 -8.89 28.81 -14.65
CA TYR A 46 -8.34 29.31 -13.37
C TYR A 46 -7.36 30.46 -13.59
N PHE A 47 -6.35 30.24 -14.45
CA PHE A 47 -5.25 31.18 -14.62
C PHE A 47 -5.63 32.41 -15.46
N LEU A 48 -6.45 32.23 -16.50
CA LEU A 48 -6.79 33.32 -17.43
C LEU A 48 -8.10 34.04 -17.08
N GLU A 49 -9.10 33.30 -16.59
CA GLU A 49 -10.45 33.82 -16.38
C GLU A 49 -10.77 34.03 -14.89
N LYS A 50 -9.83 33.71 -13.99
CA LYS A 50 -10.00 33.77 -12.53
C LYS A 50 -11.23 33.00 -12.03
N LYS A 51 -11.58 31.92 -12.72
CA LYS A 51 -12.64 31.00 -12.28
C LYS A 51 -12.22 30.34 -10.97
N GLU A 52 -13.15 30.18 -10.04
CA GLU A 52 -12.86 29.55 -8.76
C GLU A 52 -12.66 28.04 -8.89
N PHE A 53 -11.81 27.49 -8.02
CA PHE A 53 -11.63 26.05 -7.86
C PHE A 53 -12.01 25.63 -6.44
N HIS A 54 -12.67 24.47 -6.36
CA HIS A 54 -12.73 23.75 -5.11
C HIS A 54 -11.33 23.23 -4.76
N CYS A 55 -10.88 23.50 -3.54
CA CYS A 55 -9.58 23.08 -3.04
C CYS A 55 -9.77 22.17 -1.82
N ILE A 56 -9.15 20.99 -1.86
CA ILE A 56 -9.09 20.08 -0.73
C ILE A 56 -7.74 20.32 -0.04
N SER A 57 -7.78 20.75 1.21
CA SER A 57 -6.59 21.11 2.00
C SER A 57 -6.49 20.38 3.34
N GLN A 58 -7.58 19.77 3.78
CA GLN A 58 -7.64 18.99 5.01
C GLN A 58 -7.49 17.52 4.65
N ALA A 59 -6.42 16.91 5.15
CA ALA A 59 -6.25 15.47 5.03
C ALA A 59 -7.36 14.76 5.83
N LYS A 60 -7.91 13.71 5.23
CA LYS A 60 -8.81 12.79 5.92
C LYS A 60 -8.05 12.06 7.02
N ASP A 61 -8.80 11.72 8.05
CA ASP A 61 -8.28 10.93 9.16
C ASP A 61 -7.97 9.50 8.69
N ILE A 62 -6.69 9.13 8.76
CA ILE A 62 -6.22 7.80 8.40
C ILE A 62 -6.70 6.74 9.40
N GLU A 63 -7.05 7.12 10.63
CA GLU A 63 -7.50 6.15 11.64
C GLU A 63 -8.77 5.42 11.22
N LYS A 64 -9.62 6.09 10.44
CA LYS A 64 -10.84 5.50 9.87
C LYS A 64 -10.51 4.35 8.92
N LEU A 65 -9.42 4.44 8.16
CA LEU A 65 -8.99 3.37 7.27
C LEU A 65 -8.52 2.14 8.04
N TYR A 66 -7.93 2.29 9.24
CA TYR A 66 -7.54 1.14 10.05
C TYR A 66 -8.74 0.34 10.54
N GLN A 67 -9.79 1.02 11.00
CA GLN A 67 -10.97 0.38 11.59
C GLN A 67 -11.75 -0.46 10.58
N GLU A 68 -11.81 -0.01 9.33
CA GLU A 68 -12.47 -0.75 8.23
C GLU A 68 -11.62 -1.93 7.74
N SER A 69 -10.32 -1.93 8.07
CA SER A 69 -9.35 -2.88 7.55
C SER A 69 -9.14 -4.09 8.46
N ASP A 70 -9.54 -4.15 9.72
CA ASP A 70 -8.97 -5.13 10.69
C ASP A 70 -9.28 -6.64 10.46
N VAL A 71 -9.92 -7.00 9.35
CA VAL A 71 -10.21 -8.40 9.01
C VAL A 71 -9.03 -9.04 8.27
N HIS A 72 -8.31 -9.94 8.95
CA HIS A 72 -7.36 -10.85 8.31
C HIS A 72 -8.07 -12.09 7.76
N GLU A 73 -7.70 -12.56 6.56
CA GLU A 73 -8.23 -13.82 6.02
C GLU A 73 -7.89 -15.02 6.90
N VAL A 74 -6.71 -15.01 7.52
CA VAL A 74 -6.22 -16.05 8.43
C VAL A 74 -5.63 -15.37 9.66
N ASP A 75 -6.23 -15.64 10.81
CA ASP A 75 -5.75 -15.18 12.11
C ASP A 75 -4.85 -16.24 12.76
N PHE A 76 -3.66 -15.82 13.18
CA PHE A 76 -2.67 -16.62 13.88
C PHE A 76 -3.20 -17.21 15.19
N ALA A 77 -4.13 -16.53 15.88
CA ALA A 77 -4.76 -17.01 17.10
C ALA A 77 -5.55 -18.30 16.88
N HIS A 78 -6.15 -18.47 15.69
CA HIS A 78 -6.97 -19.63 15.34
C HIS A 78 -6.15 -20.89 14.98
N ILE A 79 -4.84 -20.76 14.75
CA ILE A 79 -3.97 -21.90 14.42
C ILE A 79 -3.67 -22.72 15.67
N LYS A 80 -4.14 -23.98 15.69
CA LYS A 80 -3.88 -24.94 16.77
C LYS A 80 -2.55 -25.69 16.55
N GLY A 81 -1.81 -25.93 17.63
CA GLY A 81 -0.54 -26.66 17.59
C GLY A 81 0.66 -25.84 17.08
N HIS A 82 1.67 -26.52 16.53
CA HIS A 82 2.87 -25.92 15.95
C HIS A 82 3.67 -24.98 16.89
N LEU A 83 3.78 -25.31 18.18
CA LEU A 83 4.37 -24.44 19.21
C LEU A 83 5.73 -23.84 18.80
N ILE A 84 6.64 -24.67 18.26
CA ILE A 84 7.98 -24.23 17.83
C ILE A 84 7.88 -23.24 16.65
N ALA A 85 7.07 -23.54 15.63
CA ALA A 85 6.92 -22.68 14.47
C ALA A 85 6.18 -21.38 14.81
N LYS A 86 5.13 -21.44 15.67
CA LYS A 86 4.44 -20.24 16.15
C LYS A 86 5.37 -19.34 16.95
N ARG A 87 6.22 -19.90 17.82
CA ARG A 87 7.24 -19.12 18.54
C ARG A 87 8.23 -18.48 17.59
N ALA A 88 8.74 -19.22 16.60
CA ALA A 88 9.66 -18.68 15.59
C ALA A 88 9.02 -17.53 14.79
N LEU A 89 7.76 -17.69 14.36
CA LEU A 89 6.98 -16.66 13.68
C LEU A 89 6.79 -15.41 14.55
N ALA A 90 6.44 -15.57 15.82
CA ALA A 90 6.27 -14.44 16.74
C ALA A 90 7.58 -13.67 16.96
N ILE A 91 8.71 -14.38 17.13
CA ILE A 91 10.04 -13.75 17.23
C ILE A 91 10.38 -13.02 15.93
N ALA A 92 10.16 -13.66 14.78
CA ALA A 92 10.43 -13.06 13.48
C ALA A 92 9.55 -11.83 13.23
N ALA A 93 8.28 -11.87 13.61
CA ALA A 93 7.35 -10.75 13.47
C ALA A 93 7.75 -9.56 14.36
N ALA A 94 8.10 -9.83 15.62
CA ALA A 94 8.53 -8.80 16.56
C ALA A 94 9.86 -8.14 16.14
N GLY A 95 10.78 -8.92 15.57
CA GLY A 95 12.09 -8.43 15.13
C GLY A 95 12.19 -8.04 13.65
N LEU A 96 11.10 -8.17 12.88
CA LEU A 96 11.10 -8.02 11.41
C LEU A 96 12.20 -8.86 10.73
N HIS A 97 12.34 -10.12 11.14
CA HIS A 97 13.36 -11.04 10.62
C HIS A 97 12.82 -11.92 9.49
N ASN A 98 13.72 -12.28 8.57
CA ASN A 98 13.44 -13.28 7.54
C ASN A 98 13.25 -14.67 8.18
N LEU A 99 12.32 -15.44 7.63
CA LEU A 99 12.00 -16.80 8.09
C LEU A 99 11.99 -17.78 6.92
N ILE A 100 12.60 -18.95 7.11
CA ILE A 100 12.44 -20.10 6.22
C ILE A 100 11.78 -21.25 6.98
N MET A 101 10.75 -21.87 6.39
CA MET A 101 10.04 -23.00 6.99
C MET A 101 10.30 -24.28 6.20
N VAL A 102 10.89 -25.28 6.86
CA VAL A 102 11.20 -26.59 6.28
C VAL A 102 10.36 -27.68 6.95
N GLY A 103 9.77 -28.58 6.17
CA GLY A 103 8.99 -29.70 6.69
C GLY A 103 8.23 -30.45 5.61
N ALA A 104 7.67 -31.62 5.95
CA ALA A 104 6.93 -32.48 5.02
C ALA A 104 5.72 -31.77 4.37
N PRO A 105 5.27 -32.18 3.17
CA PRO A 105 4.01 -31.72 2.58
C PRO A 105 2.84 -31.88 3.56
N GLY A 106 1.89 -30.94 3.56
CA GLY A 106 0.74 -30.97 4.46
C GLY A 106 1.01 -30.51 5.91
N SER A 107 2.24 -30.18 6.28
CA SER A 107 2.60 -29.76 7.65
C SER A 107 2.14 -28.35 8.08
N GLY A 108 1.21 -27.73 7.35
CA GLY A 108 0.66 -26.40 7.72
C GLY A 108 1.53 -25.18 7.39
N LYS A 109 2.66 -25.30 6.67
CA LYS A 109 3.56 -24.17 6.34
C LYS A 109 2.83 -23.00 5.67
N THR A 110 1.98 -23.29 4.68
CA THR A 110 1.22 -22.28 3.95
C THR A 110 0.17 -21.60 4.83
N LEU A 111 -0.44 -22.35 5.76
CA LEU A 111 -1.39 -21.77 6.71
C LEU A 111 -0.67 -20.82 7.68
N LEU A 112 0.49 -21.24 8.19
CA LEU A 112 1.33 -20.45 9.07
C LEU A 112 1.86 -19.17 8.39
N SER A 113 2.28 -19.23 7.12
CA SER A 113 2.74 -18.04 6.39
C SER A 113 1.60 -17.05 6.14
N LYS A 114 0.41 -17.53 5.77
CA LYS A 114 -0.77 -16.68 5.55
C LYS A 114 -1.25 -15.97 6.82
N ALA A 115 -0.99 -16.55 7.98
CA ALA A 115 -1.33 -15.95 9.27
C ALA A 115 -0.28 -14.94 9.77
N LEU A 116 0.93 -14.92 9.20
CA LEU A 116 2.00 -14.03 9.66
C LEU A 116 1.60 -12.54 9.66
N PRO A 117 0.87 -12.00 8.65
CA PRO A 117 0.42 -10.60 8.67
C PRO A 117 -0.46 -10.23 9.87
N SER A 118 -1.17 -11.19 10.48
CA SER A 118 -2.03 -10.93 11.65
C SER A 118 -1.28 -10.70 12.96
N ILE A 119 0.03 -10.98 13.00
CA ILE A 119 0.88 -10.76 14.18
C ILE A 119 2.05 -9.81 13.90
N LEU A 120 2.14 -9.27 12.69
CA LEU A 120 3.11 -8.24 12.37
C LEU A 120 2.69 -6.92 13.02
N PRO A 121 3.65 -6.07 13.42
CA PRO A 121 3.34 -4.71 13.83
C PRO A 121 2.55 -3.98 12.73
N PRO A 122 1.55 -3.16 13.07
CA PRO A 122 0.82 -2.37 12.09
C PRO A 122 1.78 -1.46 11.30
N LEU A 123 1.37 -1.05 10.10
CA LEU A 123 2.16 -0.09 9.32
C LEU A 123 2.09 1.29 9.99
N GLY A 124 3.24 1.96 10.10
CA GLY A 124 3.26 3.38 10.42
C GLY A 124 2.74 4.23 9.24
N PHE A 125 2.34 5.47 9.50
CA PHE A 125 1.85 6.39 8.44
C PHE A 125 2.82 6.52 7.26
N GLU A 126 4.11 6.70 7.53
CA GLU A 126 5.14 6.78 6.49
C GLU A 126 5.25 5.47 5.69
N GLU A 127 5.17 4.32 6.37
CA GLU A 127 5.20 3.02 5.70
C GLU A 127 3.96 2.81 4.82
N ILE A 128 2.78 3.29 5.26
CA ILE A 128 1.56 3.25 4.45
C ILE A 128 1.74 4.04 3.16
N LEU A 129 2.27 5.26 3.24
CA LEU A 129 2.54 6.05 2.04
C LEU A 129 3.57 5.38 1.14
N GLU A 130 4.62 4.78 1.71
CA GLU A 130 5.67 4.07 0.97
C GLU A 130 5.11 2.84 0.22
N VAL A 131 4.33 2.00 0.90
CA VAL A 131 3.70 0.82 0.28
C VAL A 131 2.66 1.26 -0.75
N SER A 132 1.82 2.24 -0.42
CA SER A 132 0.78 2.75 -1.32
C SER A 132 1.35 3.36 -2.60
N GLN A 133 2.54 3.96 -2.55
CA GLN A 133 3.24 4.44 -3.75
C GLN A 133 3.50 3.31 -4.76
N VAL A 134 3.93 2.13 -4.28
CA VAL A 134 4.13 0.95 -5.15
C VAL A 134 2.81 0.53 -5.81
N TYR A 135 1.74 0.48 -5.04
CA TYR A 135 0.41 0.07 -5.51
C TYR A 135 -0.25 1.10 -6.43
N SER A 136 0.02 2.39 -6.22
CA SER A 136 -0.40 3.49 -7.10
C SER A 136 0.21 3.35 -8.50
N ILE A 137 1.50 2.98 -8.60
CA ILE A 137 2.19 2.80 -9.88
C ILE A 137 1.56 1.67 -10.71
N VAL A 138 1.12 0.60 -10.06
CA VAL A 138 0.47 -0.53 -10.72
C VAL A 138 -1.05 -0.38 -10.84
N GLY A 139 -1.62 0.76 -10.45
CA GLY A 139 -3.05 1.04 -10.55
C GLY A 139 -3.93 0.13 -9.70
N LYS A 140 -3.45 -0.28 -8.51
CA LYS A 140 -4.17 -1.15 -7.57
C LYS A 140 -4.89 -0.41 -6.44
N LEU A 141 -4.85 0.93 -6.45
CA LEU A 141 -5.62 1.76 -5.52
C LEU A 141 -6.96 2.13 -6.15
N SER A 142 -7.95 2.41 -5.31
CA SER A 142 -9.29 2.81 -5.72
C SER A 142 -9.93 3.71 -4.65
N LYS A 143 -11.15 4.18 -4.90
CA LYS A 143 -11.92 4.92 -3.88
C LYS A 143 -12.19 4.09 -2.62
N ASP A 144 -12.39 2.77 -2.79
CA ASP A 144 -12.64 1.83 -1.69
C ASP A 144 -11.33 1.41 -0.99
N VAL A 145 -10.20 1.41 -1.71
CA VAL A 145 -8.88 1.11 -1.18
C VAL A 145 -7.91 2.24 -1.57
N PRO A 146 -8.02 3.41 -0.92
CA PRO A 146 -7.25 4.59 -1.31
C PRO A 146 -5.78 4.48 -0.91
N LEU A 147 -5.48 3.70 0.13
CA LEU A 147 -4.13 3.41 0.62
C LEU A 147 -4.04 1.96 1.10
N ILE A 148 -2.82 1.43 1.13
CA ILE A 148 -2.51 0.12 1.69
C ILE A 148 -2.18 0.26 3.18
N THR A 149 -3.14 -0.12 4.03
CA THR A 149 -3.06 -0.02 5.49
C THR A 149 -2.62 -1.31 6.18
N LYS A 150 -2.51 -2.42 5.43
CA LYS A 150 -2.07 -3.73 5.92
C LYS A 150 -0.70 -4.10 5.39
N ARG A 151 0.06 -4.85 6.19
CA ARG A 151 1.28 -5.53 5.74
C ARG A 151 0.98 -6.38 4.50
N PRO A 152 1.58 -6.08 3.34
CA PRO A 152 1.34 -6.85 2.14
C PRO A 152 1.79 -8.31 2.30
N PHE A 153 0.97 -9.24 1.82
CA PHE A 153 1.35 -10.65 1.73
C PHE A 153 1.19 -11.14 0.30
N ARG A 154 2.23 -11.78 -0.23
CA ARG A 154 2.26 -12.29 -1.60
C ARG A 154 2.46 -13.79 -1.60
N GLN A 155 1.54 -14.52 -2.24
CA GLN A 155 1.70 -15.93 -2.54
C GLN A 155 2.14 -16.07 -4.00
N VAL A 156 3.43 -16.32 -4.19
CA VAL A 156 4.01 -16.47 -5.53
C VAL A 156 3.82 -17.90 -6.01
N HIS A 157 3.34 -18.07 -7.24
CA HIS A 157 3.23 -19.41 -7.84
C HIS A 157 4.64 -19.96 -8.13
N HIS A 158 4.84 -21.26 -7.94
CA HIS A 158 6.15 -21.89 -8.12
C HIS A 158 6.66 -21.87 -9.57
N THR A 159 5.79 -21.58 -10.54
CA THR A 159 6.16 -21.37 -11.96
C THR A 159 6.34 -19.89 -12.33
N ALA A 160 6.33 -18.98 -11.35
CA ALA A 160 6.50 -17.56 -11.61
C ALA A 160 7.87 -17.29 -12.27
N SER A 161 7.85 -16.45 -13.31
CA SER A 161 9.07 -16.06 -14.01
C SER A 161 9.91 -15.12 -13.15
N LYS A 162 11.21 -15.01 -13.45
CA LYS A 162 12.10 -14.03 -12.81
C LYS A 162 11.56 -12.60 -12.93
N ILE A 163 10.95 -12.27 -14.07
CA ILE A 163 10.34 -10.96 -14.32
C ILE A 163 9.14 -10.74 -13.41
N ALA A 164 8.28 -11.76 -13.22
CA ALA A 164 7.14 -11.64 -12.31
C ALA A 164 7.60 -11.42 -10.85
N ILE A 165 8.69 -12.06 -10.43
CA ILE A 165 9.21 -11.95 -9.06
C ILE A 165 9.91 -10.60 -8.83
N VAL A 166 10.84 -10.24 -9.70
CA VAL A 166 11.72 -9.07 -9.52
C VAL A 166 11.08 -7.79 -10.07
N GLY A 167 10.25 -7.90 -11.09
CA GLY A 167 9.74 -6.77 -11.88
C GLY A 167 10.47 -6.63 -13.21
N GLY A 168 9.87 -5.86 -14.14
CA GLY A 168 10.39 -5.62 -15.48
C GLY A 168 9.39 -5.96 -16.59
N GLY A 169 9.89 -6.24 -17.79
CA GLY A 169 9.07 -6.46 -18.99
C GLY A 169 9.08 -5.25 -19.93
N SER A 170 8.33 -5.33 -21.03
CA SER A 170 8.22 -4.24 -22.02
C SER A 170 7.59 -2.99 -21.40
N ARG A 171 6.63 -3.18 -20.49
CA ARG A 171 6.17 -2.17 -19.55
C ARG A 171 6.87 -2.42 -18.21
N LEU A 172 7.68 -1.46 -17.77
CA LEU A 172 8.35 -1.52 -16.47
C LEU A 172 7.32 -1.51 -15.34
N THR A 173 7.08 -2.68 -14.75
CA THR A 173 6.18 -2.84 -13.60
C THR A 173 6.90 -3.48 -12.42
N PRO A 174 6.59 -3.05 -11.17
CA PRO A 174 7.00 -3.74 -9.95
C PRO A 174 6.67 -5.24 -9.97
N GLY A 175 7.59 -6.05 -9.42
CA GLY A 175 7.38 -7.49 -9.26
C GLY A 175 6.74 -7.86 -7.93
N GLU A 176 6.55 -9.17 -7.71
CA GLU A 176 6.01 -9.73 -6.47
C GLU A 176 6.81 -9.31 -5.23
N VAL A 177 8.13 -9.19 -5.32
CA VAL A 177 8.97 -8.72 -4.19
C VAL A 177 8.66 -7.26 -3.84
N SER A 178 8.51 -6.39 -4.84
CA SER A 178 8.14 -4.99 -4.62
C SER A 178 6.72 -4.86 -4.07
N LEU A 179 5.79 -5.70 -4.52
CA LEU A 179 4.43 -5.73 -4.00
C LEU A 179 4.35 -6.35 -2.59
N ALA A 180 5.39 -7.04 -2.13
CA ALA A 180 5.51 -7.57 -0.77
C ALA A 180 6.30 -6.61 0.16
N HIS A 181 6.51 -5.37 -0.25
CA HIS A 181 7.31 -4.41 0.50
C HIS A 181 6.68 -4.10 1.87
N LYS A 182 7.50 -4.19 2.93
CA LYS A 182 7.22 -3.92 4.36
C LYS A 182 6.46 -4.97 5.17
#